data_AF-A0A7C6AKG1-F1
#
_entry.id   AF-A0A7C6AKG1-F1
#
_cell.length_a   1.000
_cell.length_b   1.000
_cell.length_c   1.000
_cell.angle_alpha   90.00
_cell.angle_beta   90.00
_cell.angle_gamma   90.00
#
_symmetry.space_group_name_H-M   'P 1'
#
loop_
_entity.id
_entity.type
_entity.pdbx_description
1 polymer ?
#
loop_
_entity_poly.entity_id
_entity_poly.type
_entity_poly.pdbx_seq_one_letter_code
_entity_poly.pdbx_strand_id
1 'polypeptide(L)'
;MSAMNFEKALAELESIVNQMEKGGLSLSESLALFEKGVKLARFLREELEKAEKKVEILLKNERGEVKPAAFDLEEVTSALGEKEEPEEKGEGGEEEPF
;
A
#
# COMPACT_ATOMS: atom_id res chain seq x y z
N MET A 1 28.84 -15.09 2.35
CA MET A 1 28.13 -14.06 3.13
C MET A 1 26.69 -14.01 2.61
N SER A 2 25.74 -14.74 3.22
CA SER A 2 24.33 -14.64 2.82
C SER A 2 23.75 -13.38 3.45
N ALA A 3 23.86 -12.25 2.74
CA ALA A 3 23.00 -11.11 3.02
C ALA A 3 21.54 -11.58 2.92
N MET A 4 20.72 -11.22 3.90
CA MET A 4 19.28 -11.47 3.84
C MET A 4 18.75 -10.78 2.58
N ASN A 5 18.20 -11.56 1.65
CA ASN A 5 17.59 -11.04 0.43
C ASN A 5 16.06 -11.04 0.58
N PHE A 6 15.37 -10.30 -0.29
CA PHE A 6 13.92 -10.09 -0.23
C PHE A 6 13.14 -11.41 -0.05
N GLU A 7 13.39 -12.39 -0.92
CA GLU A 7 12.71 -13.70 -0.90
C GLU A 7 12.90 -14.45 0.43
N LYS A 8 14.10 -14.42 1.01
CA LYS A 8 14.36 -15.06 2.30
C LYS A 8 13.65 -14.33 3.44
N ALA A 9 13.65 -13.00 3.43
CA ALA A 9 12.95 -12.21 4.44
C ALA A 9 11.43 -12.42 4.37
N LEU A 10 10.89 -12.56 3.16
CA LEU A 10 9.47 -12.84 2.93
C LEU A 10 9.10 -14.23 3.46
N ALA A 11 9.84 -15.27 3.08
CA ALA A 11 9.61 -16.63 3.56
C ALA A 11 9.73 -16.74 5.09
N GLU A 12 10.66 -16.00 5.69
CA GLU A 12 10.82 -15.96 7.14
C GLU A 12 9.62 -15.26 7.83
N LEU A 13 9.12 -14.16 7.25
CA LEU A 13 7.93 -13.47 7.75
C LEU A 13 6.69 -14.36 7.67
N GLU A 14 6.48 -15.07 6.56
CA GLU A 14 5.39 -16.03 6.39
C GLU A 14 5.45 -17.15 7.43
N SER A 15 6.65 -17.69 7.69
CA SER A 15 6.85 -18.69 8.74
C SER A 15 6.50 -18.15 10.13
N ILE A 16 6.86 -16.90 10.44
CA ILE A 16 6.52 -16.26 11.71
C ILE A 16 5.00 -16.12 11.85
N VAL A 17 4.32 -15.61 10.82
CA VAL A 17 2.86 -15.47 10.82
C VAL A 17 2.19 -16.83 11.05
N ASN A 18 2.61 -17.86 10.33
CA ASN A 18 2.07 -19.22 10.47
C ASN A 18 2.29 -19.77 11.90
N GLN A 19 3.45 -19.52 12.52
CA GLN A 19 3.69 -19.91 13.91
C GLN A 19 2.78 -19.16 14.90
N MET A 20 2.56 -17.86 14.68
CA MET A 20 1.66 -17.06 15.51
C MET A 20 0.20 -17.50 15.38
N GLU A 21 -0.25 -17.85 14.16
CA GLU A 21 -1.61 -18.32 13.89
C GLU A 21 -1.90 -19.71 14.47
N LYS A 22 -0.91 -20.61 14.48
CA LYS A 22 -1.02 -21.94 15.10
C LYS A 22 -1.28 -21.86 16.61
N GLY A 23 -0.88 -20.76 17.26
CA GLY A 23 -0.95 -20.61 18.70
C GLY A 23 -0.04 -21.59 19.44
N GLY A 24 -0.30 -21.80 20.74
CA GLY A 24 0.53 -22.65 21.59
C GLY A 24 1.87 -22.02 22.01
N LEU A 25 2.06 -20.74 21.71
CA LEU A 25 3.23 -19.95 22.11
C LEU A 25 2.99 -19.32 23.49
N SER A 26 4.03 -19.25 24.30
CA SER A 26 4.03 -18.38 25.47
C SER A 26 3.96 -16.90 25.07
N LEU A 27 3.59 -16.04 26.02
CA LEU A 27 3.59 -14.59 25.82
C LEU A 27 4.97 -14.08 25.37
N SER A 28 6.04 -14.57 25.99
CA SER A 28 7.41 -14.13 25.64
C SER A 28 7.80 -14.55 24.22
N GLU A 29 7.44 -15.76 23.80
CA GLU A 29 7.70 -16.22 22.43
C GLU A 29 6.88 -15.42 21.41
N SER A 30 5.62 -15.15 21.74
CA SER A 30 4.72 -14.36 20.90
C SER A 30 5.25 -12.94 20.68
N LEU A 31 5.76 -12.30 21.75
CA LEU A 31 6.39 -10.97 21.67
C LEU A 31 7.68 -10.99 20.84
N ALA A 32 8.53 -12.01 21.02
CA ALA A 32 9.77 -12.14 20.26
C ALA A 32 9.50 -12.34 18.76
N LEU A 33 8.53 -13.20 18.42
CA LEU A 33 8.10 -13.42 17.03
C LEU A 33 7.49 -12.17 16.42
N PHE A 34 6.65 -11.45 17.17
CA PHE A 34 6.08 -10.19 16.72
C PHE A 34 7.15 -9.13 16.43
N GLU A 35 8.11 -8.92 17.34
CA GLU A 35 9.19 -7.95 17.14
C GLU A 35 10.00 -8.28 15.87
N LYS A 36 10.31 -9.57 15.67
CA LYS A 36 11.00 -10.04 14.49
C LYS A 36 10.17 -9.84 13.22
N GLY A 37 8.89 -10.16 13.25
CA GLY A 37 7.96 -9.93 12.13
C GLY A 37 7.89 -8.46 11.73
N VAL A 38 7.80 -7.54 12.70
CA VAL A 38 7.81 -6.09 12.44
C VAL A 38 9.11 -5.64 11.76
N LYS A 39 10.27 -6.15 12.20
CA LYS A 39 11.55 -5.84 11.56
C LYS A 39 11.62 -6.32 10.12
N LEU A 40 11.16 -7.55 9.86
CA LEU A 40 11.12 -8.10 8.50
C LEU A 40 10.17 -7.33 7.60
N ALA A 41 8.97 -6.99 8.08
CA ALA A 41 7.99 -6.20 7.33
C ALA A 41 8.55 -4.82 6.93
N ARG A 42 9.26 -4.15 7.86
CA ARG A 42 9.94 -2.88 7.55
C ARG A 42 11.00 -3.04 6.48
N PHE A 43 11.85 -4.05 6.60
CA PHE A 43 12.88 -4.36 5.61
C PHE A 43 12.28 -4.61 4.22
N LEU A 44 11.24 -5.45 4.13
CA LEU A 44 10.57 -5.75 2.86
C LEU A 44 10.00 -4.49 2.21
N ARG A 45 9.36 -3.62 2.99
CA ARG A 45 8.84 -2.33 2.49
C ARG A 45 9.96 -1.45 1.93
N GLU A 46 11.07 -1.33 2.66
CA GLU A 46 12.22 -0.53 2.18
C GLU A 46 12.82 -1.07 0.88
N GLU A 47 12.87 -2.40 0.72
CA GLU A 47 13.35 -3.00 -0.53
C GLU A 47 12.39 -2.75 -1.70
N LEU A 48 11.07 -2.79 -1.46
CA LEU A 48 10.07 -2.43 -2.46
C LEU A 48 10.17 -0.95 -2.86
N GLU A 49 10.29 -0.03 -1.90
CA GLU A 49 10.47 1.40 -2.18
C GLU A 49 11.74 1.68 -3.01
N LYS A 50 12.83 0.95 -2.75
CA LYS A 50 14.06 1.06 -3.56
C LYS A 50 13.84 0.55 -4.99
N ALA A 51 13.13 -0.56 -5.15
CA ALA A 51 12.80 -1.11 -6.45
C ALA A 51 11.92 -0.15 -7.26
N GLU A 52 10.88 0.42 -6.63
CA GLU A 52 9.99 1.40 -7.24
C GLU A 52 10.74 2.64 -7.72
N LYS A 53 11.56 3.26 -6.86
CA LYS A 53 12.41 4.40 -7.24
C LYS A 53 13.32 4.09 -8.41
N LYS A 54 13.89 2.88 -8.45
CA LYS A 54 14.75 2.45 -9.56
C LYS A 54 13.97 2.34 -10.87
N VAL A 55 12.76 1.77 -10.83
CA VAL A 55 11.88 1.69 -12.00
C VAL A 55 11.51 3.10 -12.47
N GLU A 56 11.15 3.98 -11.55
CA GLU A 56 10.79 5.37 -11.86
C GLU A 56 11.95 6.11 -12.56
N ILE A 57 13.19 5.97 -12.07
CA ILE A 57 14.39 6.55 -12.71
C ILE A 57 14.60 5.98 -14.12
N LEU A 58 14.43 4.66 -14.30
CA LEU A 58 14.61 4.03 -15.62
C LEU A 58 13.57 4.53 -16.63
N LEU A 59 12.30 4.64 -16.23
CA LEU A 59 11.23 5.18 -17.08
C LEU A 59 11.40 6.69 -17.36
N LYS A 60 11.92 7.46 -16.38
CA LYS A 60 12.29 8.88 -16.55
C LYS A 60 13.37 9.07 -17.61
N ASN A 61 14.36 8.18 -17.68
CA ASN A 61 15.43 8.25 -18.69
C ASN A 61 14.92 8.01 -20.12
N GLU A 62 13.81 7.27 -20.29
CA GLU A 62 13.20 7.04 -21.61
C GLU A 62 12.21 8.14 -22.04
N ARG A 63 11.69 8.96 -21.10
CA ARG A 63 10.67 10.00 -21.38
C ARG A 63 11.06 11.45 -21.07
N GLY A 64 12.20 11.72 -20.45
CA GLY A 64 12.82 13.06 -20.41
C GLY A 64 12.10 14.16 -19.61
N GLU A 65 11.04 13.89 -18.84
CA GLU A 65 10.36 14.91 -18.02
C GLU A 65 10.11 14.42 -16.58
N VAL A 66 10.50 15.24 -15.61
CA VAL A 66 10.35 14.98 -14.17
C VAL A 66 9.20 15.82 -13.63
N LYS A 67 8.12 15.18 -13.17
CA LYS A 67 7.25 15.75 -12.14
C LYS A 67 7.34 14.87 -10.89
N PRO A 68 7.89 15.38 -9.77
CA PRO A 68 7.82 14.68 -8.50
C PRO A 68 6.38 14.85 -7.99
N ALA A 69 5.51 13.88 -8.26
CA ALA A 69 4.30 13.73 -7.47
C ALA A 69 4.68 12.87 -6.27
N ALA A 70 4.60 13.44 -5.07
CA ALA A 70 4.60 12.63 -3.85
C ALA A 70 3.49 11.58 -4.01
N PHE A 71 3.78 10.33 -3.63
CA PHE A 71 2.76 9.28 -3.64
C PHE A 71 1.76 9.60 -2.52
N ASP A 72 0.72 10.37 -2.85
CA ASP A 72 -0.34 10.75 -1.92
C ASP A 72 -1.36 9.61 -1.83
N LEU A 73 -1.32 8.92 -0.70
CA LEU A 73 -2.21 7.79 -0.39
C LEU A 73 -3.70 8.19 -0.42
N GLU A 74 -4.02 9.48 -0.22
CA GLU A 74 -5.37 10.04 -0.27
C GLU A 74 -5.98 10.08 -1.69
N GLU A 75 -5.13 10.19 -2.73
CA GLU A 75 -5.59 10.21 -4.13
C GLU A 75 -6.04 8.81 -4.57
N VAL A 76 -5.36 7.76 -4.07
CA VAL A 76 -5.70 6.36 -4.33
C VAL A 76 -7.01 5.97 -3.63
N THR A 77 -7.28 6.47 -2.41
CA THR A 77 -8.53 6.19 -1.71
C THR A 77 -9.73 6.91 -2.33
N SER A 78 -9.53 8.13 -2.84
CA SER A 78 -10.59 8.89 -3.51
C SER A 78 -10.97 8.31 -4.89
N ALA A 79 -10.05 7.58 -5.54
CA ALA A 79 -10.31 6.93 -6.83
C ALA A 79 -11.15 5.63 -6.71
N LEU A 80 -11.29 5.07 -5.51
CA LEU A 80 -12.10 3.88 -5.24
C LEU A 80 -13.52 4.25 -4.76
N GLY A 81 -14.20 5.05 -5.58
CA GLY A 81 -15.65 5.16 -5.74
C GLY A 81 -16.57 5.02 -4.52
N GLU A 82 -17.01 6.17 -3.99
CA GLU A 82 -18.41 6.32 -3.59
C GLU A 82 -19.16 6.95 -4.79
N LYS A 83 -20.00 6.13 -5.45
CA LYS A 83 -20.92 6.62 -6.48
C LYS A 83 -22.02 7.45 -5.80
N GLU A 84 -22.03 8.76 -6.01
CA GLU A 84 -23.26 9.55 -5.88
C GLU A 84 -24.06 9.43 -7.19
N GLU A 85 -25.30 8.96 -7.10
CA GLU A 85 -26.27 8.99 -8.20
C GLU A 85 -26.71 10.44 -8.46
N PRO A 86 -26.80 10.91 -9.71
CA PRO A 86 -27.35 12.23 -10.01
C PRO A 86 -28.88 12.14 -10.06
N GLU A 87 -29.59 12.76 -9.10
CA GLU A 87 -31.02 13.00 -9.27
C GLU A 87 -31.27 14.12 -10.31
N GLU A 88 -32.23 13.80 -11.16
CA GLU A 88 -32.61 14.40 -12.42
C GLU A 88 -33.21 15.81 -12.26
N LYS A 89 -32.66 16.78 -13.00
CA LYS A 89 -33.19 18.14 -13.06
C LYS A 89 -34.40 18.17 -13.98
N GLY A 90 -35.61 18.09 -13.42
CA GLY A 90 -36.86 18.32 -14.15
C GLY A 90 -37.02 19.79 -14.54
N GLU A 91 -37.03 20.06 -15.84
CA GLU A 91 -37.38 21.32 -16.49
C GLU A 91 -38.90 21.51 -16.57
N GLY A 92 -39.38 22.76 -16.38
CA GLY A 92 -40.47 23.31 -17.19
C GLY A 92 -41.83 23.62 -16.51
N GLY A 93 -42.25 24.88 -16.64
CA GLY A 93 -43.60 25.40 -16.40
C GLY A 93 -43.57 26.65 -15.50
N GLU A 94 -43.40 27.88 -16.00
CA GLU A 94 -44.48 28.73 -16.58
C GLU A 94 -45.73 28.69 -15.66
N GLU A 95 -46.23 29.74 -15.00
CA GLU A 95 -46.27 31.19 -15.26
C GLU A 95 -46.55 31.92 -13.92
N GLU A 96 -45.93 33.08 -13.67
CA GLU A 96 -46.57 34.13 -12.85
C GLU A 96 -47.36 35.03 -13.82
N PRO A 97 -48.58 35.50 -13.52
CA PRO A 97 -48.78 36.49 -12.44
C PRO A 97 -50.18 36.50 -11.75
N PHE A 98 -50.24 37.06 -10.55
CA PHE A 98 -50.96 38.30 -10.18
C PHE A 98 -50.90 38.53 -8.66
#